data_AF-A0A1V1SX66-F1
#
_entry.id   AF-A0A1V1SX66-F1
#
_cell.length_a   1.000
_cell.length_b   1.000
_cell.length_c   1.000
_cell.angle_alpha   90.00
_cell.angle_beta   90.00
_cell.angle_gamma   90.00
#
_symmetry.space_group_name_H-M   'P 1'
#
loop_
_entity.id
_entity.type
_entity.pdbx_description
1 polymer ?
#
loop_
_entity_poly.entity_id
_entity_poly.type
_entity_poly.pdbx_seq_one_letter_code
_entity_poly.pdbx_strand_id
1 'polypeptide(L)'
;MRAEQPPPASAADLASLLSQPTWSVRSLLPPSTSEPSTTVPPKTLHHLLRLSALPPPRTPDEESQMLATLSSQLHFVRAIQSVDTAGIEPLRVIRDETAQGLSEQIIGLEEMRDTLMFEDMVGQARRPRRRPRLPTQSLTHTLDQEEGWDVLAGAKETAGGRYFVVRSGGTDS
;
A
#
# COMPACT_ATOMS: atom_id res chain seq x y z
N MET A 1 -33.69 18.88 22.10
CA MET A 1 -33.02 18.57 23.38
C MET A 1 -31.54 18.85 23.21
N ARG A 2 -31.02 19.88 23.89
CA ARG A 2 -29.65 20.39 23.72
C ARG A 2 -28.78 19.68 24.77
N ALA A 3 -27.80 18.89 24.33
CA ALA A 3 -26.90 18.18 25.23
C ALA A 3 -26.10 19.20 26.06
N GLU A 4 -26.08 19.02 27.38
CA GLU A 4 -25.21 19.77 28.30
C GLU A 4 -23.76 19.52 27.93
N GLN A 5 -23.03 20.60 27.70
CA GLN A 5 -21.59 20.57 27.49
C GLN A 5 -20.91 20.50 28.87
N PRO A 6 -20.00 19.55 29.12
CA PRO A 6 -19.33 19.45 30.41
C PRO A 6 -18.50 20.70 30.71
N PRO A 7 -18.33 21.06 32.01
CA PRO A 7 -17.57 22.25 32.41
C PRO A 7 -16.10 22.15 31.99
N PRO A 8 -15.43 23.28 31.70
CA PRO A 8 -14.01 23.27 31.34
C PRO A 8 -13.17 22.78 32.53
N ALA A 9 -12.33 21.77 32.30
CA ALA A 9 -11.43 21.23 33.32
C ALA A 9 -10.50 22.31 33.87
N SER A 10 -10.33 22.35 35.20
CA SER A 10 -9.45 23.34 35.84
C SER A 10 -7.97 22.98 35.62
N ALA A 11 -7.07 23.96 35.66
CA ALA A 11 -5.63 23.72 35.48
C ALA A 11 -5.05 22.78 36.55
N ALA A 12 -5.65 22.74 37.75
CA ALA A 12 -5.28 21.82 38.82
C ALA A 12 -5.64 20.37 38.49
N ASP A 13 -6.78 20.14 37.81
CA ASP A 13 -7.20 18.81 37.36
C ASP A 13 -6.27 18.28 36.26
N LEU A 14 -5.84 19.14 35.33
CA LEU A 14 -4.87 18.77 34.29
C LEU A 14 -3.51 18.39 34.89
N ALA A 15 -3.01 19.14 35.87
CA ALA A 15 -1.74 18.82 36.53
C ALA A 15 -1.79 17.49 37.28
N SER A 16 -2.92 17.18 37.93
CA SER A 16 -3.14 15.89 38.58
C SER A 16 -3.19 14.75 37.57
N LEU A 17 -3.90 14.93 36.44
CA LEU A 17 -3.96 13.94 35.35
C LEU A 17 -2.60 13.68 34.70
N LEU A 18 -1.78 14.72 34.49
CA LEU A 18 -0.46 14.59 33.87
C LEU A 18 0.63 14.09 34.84
N SER A 19 0.35 14.08 36.14
CA SER A 19 1.30 13.60 37.17
C SER A 19 1.49 12.08 37.14
N GLN A 20 0.49 11.34 36.64
CA GLN A 20 0.54 9.90 36.45
C GLN A 20 0.59 9.60 34.95
N PRO A 21 1.78 9.45 34.34
CA PRO A 21 1.86 9.08 32.94
C PRO A 21 1.30 7.66 32.77
N THR A 22 0.11 7.54 32.20
CA THR A 22 -0.55 6.26 31.91
C THR A 22 0.18 5.47 30.83
N TRP A 23 0.87 6.16 29.91
CA TRP A 23 1.75 5.54 28.93
C TRP A 23 2.84 6.51 28.49
N SER A 24 4.06 6.01 28.30
CA SER A 24 5.13 6.78 27.67
C SER A 24 5.51 6.14 26.35
N VAL A 25 5.59 6.93 25.28
CA VAL A 25 6.06 6.47 23.96
C VAL A 25 7.49 5.91 24.04
N ARG A 26 8.28 6.38 25.01
CA ARG A 26 9.63 5.85 25.30
C ARG A 26 9.63 4.36 25.63
N SER A 27 8.55 3.81 26.16
CA SER A 27 8.43 2.37 26.43
C SER A 27 8.36 1.51 25.16
N LEU A 28 8.03 2.11 24.01
CA LEU A 28 7.99 1.45 22.69
C LEU A 28 9.33 1.51 21.94
N LEU A 29 10.28 2.32 22.41
CA LEU A 29 11.60 2.41 21.82
C LEU A 29 12.49 1.29 22.41
N PRO A 30 13.39 0.72 21.60
CA PRO A 30 14.36 -0.23 22.13
C PRO A 30 15.18 0.45 23.24
N PRO A 31 15.41 -0.21 24.39
CA PRO A 31 16.27 0.34 25.44
C PRO A 31 17.64 0.68 24.84
N SER A 32 18.23 1.81 25.21
CA SER A 32 19.55 2.25 24.71
C SER A 32 20.69 1.26 24.98
N THR A 33 20.45 0.23 25.80
CA THR A 33 21.41 -0.81 26.21
C THR A 33 20.96 -2.22 25.79
N SER A 34 19.83 -2.38 25.11
CA SER A 34 19.36 -3.70 24.69
C SER A 34 20.03 -4.10 23.37
N GLU A 35 20.80 -5.17 23.42
CA GLU A 35 21.20 -5.92 22.22
C GLU A 35 19.94 -6.27 21.39
N PRO A 36 19.99 -6.17 20.05
CA PRO A 36 18.84 -6.49 19.21
C PRO A 36 18.48 -7.96 19.40
N SER A 37 17.26 -8.25 19.87
CA SER A 37 16.80 -9.62 20.15
C SER A 37 16.77 -10.52 18.91
N THR A 38 16.94 -9.96 17.71
CA THR A 38 17.25 -10.71 16.50
C THR A 38 18.31 -10.01 15.68
N THR A 39 19.43 -10.70 15.51
CA THR A 39 20.44 -10.35 14.52
C THR A 39 19.95 -10.79 13.15
N VAL A 40 19.59 -9.83 12.29
CA VAL A 40 19.34 -10.13 10.88
C VAL A 40 20.69 -10.38 10.21
N PRO A 41 20.94 -11.55 9.58
CA PRO A 41 22.21 -11.78 8.95
C PRO A 41 22.35 -10.94 7.67
N PRO A 42 23.55 -10.45 7.33
CA PRO A 42 23.86 -9.73 6.09
C PRO A 42 23.27 -10.36 4.81
N LYS A 43 23.33 -11.69 4.72
CA LYS A 43 22.77 -12.44 3.59
C LYS A 43 21.26 -12.21 3.43
N THR A 44 20.52 -12.07 4.53
CA THR A 44 19.09 -11.76 4.50
C THR A 44 18.85 -10.33 4.06
N LEU A 45 19.67 -9.37 4.49
CA LEU A 45 19.61 -7.98 3.98
C LEU A 45 19.76 -7.98 2.46
N HIS A 46 20.81 -8.61 1.92
CA HIS A 46 21.04 -8.69 0.47
C HIS A 46 19.90 -9.40 -0.27
N HIS A 47 19.33 -10.44 0.34
CA HIS A 47 18.18 -11.13 -0.22
C HIS A 47 16.96 -10.21 -0.31
N LEU A 48 16.67 -9.44 0.74
CA LEU A 48 15.58 -8.48 0.75
C LEU A 48 15.79 -7.38 -0.30
N LEU A 49 16.99 -6.82 -0.39
CA LEU A 49 17.31 -5.81 -1.40
C LEU A 49 17.05 -6.33 -2.82
N ARG A 50 17.43 -7.58 -3.10
CA ARG A 50 17.16 -8.23 -4.38
C ARG A 50 15.65 -8.39 -4.66
N LEU A 51 14.88 -8.82 -3.66
CA LEU A 51 13.42 -8.96 -3.81
C LEU A 51 12.72 -7.61 -4.05
N SER A 52 13.23 -6.55 -3.44
CA SER A 52 12.74 -5.17 -3.63
C SER A 52 13.33 -4.46 -4.84
N ALA A 53 14.12 -5.14 -5.68
CA ALA A 53 14.85 -4.56 -6.81
C ALA A 53 15.71 -3.32 -6.43
N LEU A 54 16.27 -3.32 -5.22
CA LEU A 54 17.19 -2.29 -4.73
C LEU A 54 18.65 -2.72 -4.96
N PRO A 55 19.56 -1.75 -5.20
CA PRO A 55 20.98 -2.05 -5.35
C PRO A 55 21.59 -2.56 -4.03
N PRO A 56 22.66 -3.36 -4.09
CA PRO A 56 23.41 -3.76 -2.90
C PRO A 56 24.12 -2.55 -2.25
N PRO A 57 24.45 -2.64 -0.94
CA PRO A 57 25.17 -1.58 -0.24
C PRO A 57 26.54 -1.35 -0.89
N ARG A 58 26.96 -0.09 -0.99
CA ARG A 58 28.23 0.30 -1.62
C ARG A 58 29.40 0.15 -0.67
N THR A 59 29.15 0.29 0.64
CA THR A 59 30.16 0.25 1.69
C THR A 59 29.69 -0.61 2.88
N PRO A 60 30.62 -1.17 3.66
CA PRO A 60 30.27 -1.92 4.87
C PRO A 60 29.59 -1.03 5.93
N ASP A 61 29.94 0.26 5.98
CA ASP A 61 29.32 1.21 6.90
C ASP A 61 27.83 1.42 6.56
N GLU A 62 27.51 1.57 5.27
CA GLU A 62 26.13 1.65 4.79
C GLU A 62 25.35 0.38 5.13
N GLU A 63 25.95 -0.80 4.92
CA GLU A 63 25.35 -2.08 5.27
C GLU A 63 25.02 -2.17 6.78
N SER A 64 25.95 -1.73 7.64
CA SER A 64 25.75 -1.70 9.09
C SER A 64 24.61 -0.77 9.51
N GLN A 65 24.49 0.39 8.85
CA GLN A 65 23.42 1.36 9.10
C GLN A 65 22.05 0.82 8.67
N MET A 66 22.00 0.12 7.52
CA MET A 66 20.78 -0.53 7.05
C MET A 66 20.34 -1.64 8.02
N LEU A 67 21.28 -2.45 8.53
CA LEU A 67 21.00 -3.48 9.53
C LEU A 67 20.50 -2.91 10.85
N ALA A 68 21.10 -1.82 11.34
CA ALA A 68 20.65 -1.12 12.55
C ALA A 68 19.25 -0.50 12.40
N THR A 69 18.95 0.01 11.20
CA THR A 69 17.61 0.51 10.87
C THR A 69 16.59 -0.62 10.86
N LEU A 70 16.92 -1.74 10.21
CA LEU A 70 16.05 -2.91 10.11
C LEU A 70 15.78 -3.53 11.48
N SER A 71 16.78 -3.63 12.36
CA SER A 71 16.59 -4.15 13.71
C SER A 71 15.66 -3.27 14.55
N SER A 72 15.78 -1.95 14.41
CA SER A 72 14.89 -0.97 15.07
C SER A 72 13.45 -1.09 14.57
N GLN A 73 13.25 -1.26 13.26
CA GLN A 73 11.93 -1.50 12.68
C GLN A 73 11.30 -2.81 13.17
N LEU A 74 12.08 -3.89 13.22
CA LEU A 74 11.60 -5.19 13.71
C LEU A 74 11.23 -5.16 15.20
N HIS A 75 11.93 -4.38 16.01
CA HIS A 75 11.56 -4.18 17.40
C HIS A 75 10.13 -3.62 17.52
N PHE A 76 9.82 -2.58 16.76
CA PHE A 76 8.47 -1.99 16.73
C PHE A 76 7.41 -2.99 16.24
N VAL A 77 7.69 -3.74 15.17
CA VAL A 77 6.76 -4.76 14.64
C VAL A 77 6.47 -5.84 15.70
N ARG A 78 7.47 -6.26 16.48
CA ARG A 78 7.26 -7.23 17.57
C ARG A 78 6.38 -6.71 18.68
N ALA A 79 6.51 -5.43 19.03
CA ALA A 79 5.61 -4.82 20.01
C ALA A 79 4.15 -4.90 19.53
N ILE A 80 3.89 -4.67 18.23
CA ILE A 80 2.55 -4.86 17.64
C ILE A 80 2.12 -6.33 17.70
N GLN A 81 3.01 -7.26 17.34
CA GLN A 81 2.71 -8.70 17.35
C GLN A 81 2.40 -9.25 18.75
N SER A 82 2.88 -8.59 19.81
CA SER A 82 2.61 -9.01 21.20
C SER A 82 1.18 -8.69 21.68
N VAL A 83 0.40 -7.93 20.90
CA VAL A 83 -0.99 -7.62 21.23
C VAL A 83 -1.88 -8.84 20.99
N ASP A 84 -2.74 -9.16 21.95
CA ASP A 84 -3.75 -10.22 21.78
C ASP A 84 -4.76 -9.81 20.70
N THR A 85 -4.84 -10.63 19.65
CA THR A 85 -5.74 -10.44 18.50
C THR A 85 -6.73 -11.59 18.37
N ALA A 86 -6.88 -12.43 19.41
CA ALA A 86 -7.83 -13.54 19.40
C ALA A 86 -9.27 -13.05 19.18
N GLY A 87 -9.94 -13.60 18.16
CA GLY A 87 -11.33 -13.27 17.83
C GLY A 87 -11.54 -11.96 17.06
N ILE A 88 -10.46 -11.30 16.61
CA ILE A 88 -10.55 -10.07 15.80
C ILE A 88 -10.39 -10.43 14.31
N GLU A 89 -11.33 -9.99 13.46
CA GLU A 89 -11.19 -10.13 12.01
C GLU A 89 -10.15 -9.13 11.45
N PRO A 90 -9.26 -9.55 10.53
CA PRO A 90 -8.28 -8.64 9.93
C PRO A 90 -8.94 -7.49 9.16
N LEU A 91 -8.52 -6.26 9.46
CA LEU A 91 -8.99 -5.07 8.74
C LEU A 91 -8.59 -5.17 7.25
N ARG A 92 -9.59 -5.14 6.36
CA ARG A 92 -9.37 -5.23 4.90
C ARG A 92 -9.26 -3.85 4.26
N VAL A 93 -10.21 -2.97 4.56
CA VAL A 93 -10.25 -1.59 4.08
C VAL A 93 -10.98 -0.75 5.13
N ILE A 94 -10.58 0.51 5.29
CA ILE A 94 -11.33 1.47 6.12
C ILE A 94 -12.47 2.03 5.26
N ARG A 95 -13.70 1.60 5.53
CA ARG A 95 -14.91 2.05 4.84
C ARG A 95 -16.08 2.17 5.80
N ASP A 96 -17.14 2.82 5.33
CA ASP A 96 -18.44 2.70 5.97
C ASP A 96 -19.02 1.30 5.69
N GLU A 97 -19.00 0.45 6.71
CA GLU A 97 -19.55 -0.92 6.67
C GLU A 97 -21.04 -0.98 7.02
N THR A 98 -21.70 0.17 7.21
CA THR A 98 -23.17 0.19 7.35
C THR A 98 -23.83 -0.36 6.09
N ALA A 99 -25.05 -0.89 6.23
CA ALA A 99 -25.80 -1.40 5.07
C ALA A 99 -25.96 -0.34 3.96
N GLN A 100 -26.08 0.93 4.35
CA GLN A 100 -26.12 2.05 3.41
C GLN A 100 -24.78 2.25 2.71
N GLY A 101 -23.67 2.36 3.45
CA GLY A 101 -22.33 2.52 2.88
C GLY A 101 -21.92 1.37 1.95
N LEU A 102 -22.36 0.14 2.27
CA LEU A 102 -22.19 -1.01 1.38
C LEU A 102 -23.02 -0.86 0.10
N SER A 103 -24.29 -0.47 0.19
CA SER A 103 -25.16 -0.31 -0.98
C SER A 103 -24.65 0.76 -1.96
N GLU A 104 -24.07 1.85 -1.47
CA GLU A 104 -23.51 2.92 -2.30
C GLU A 104 -22.19 2.54 -2.98
N GLN A 105 -21.42 1.61 -2.40
CA GLN A 105 -20.13 1.16 -2.94
C GLN A 105 -20.25 -0.03 -3.89
N ILE A 106 -21.33 -0.81 -3.79
CA ILE A 106 -21.54 -1.99 -4.63
C ILE A 106 -21.98 -1.52 -6.01
N ILE A 107 -21.09 -1.69 -6.99
CA ILE A 107 -21.47 -1.54 -8.40
C ILE A 107 -22.35 -2.74 -8.76
N GLY A 108 -23.65 -2.48 -8.89
CA GLY A 108 -24.65 -3.50 -9.18
C GLY A 108 -24.61 -4.01 -10.62
N LEU A 109 -25.30 -5.12 -10.88
CA LEU A 109 -25.47 -5.65 -12.24
C LEU A 109 -26.18 -4.67 -13.17
N GLU A 110 -27.09 -3.84 -12.63
CA GLU A 110 -27.79 -2.83 -13.43
C GLU A 110 -26.83 -1.73 -13.90
N GLU A 111 -25.90 -1.29 -13.04
CA GLU A 111 -24.88 -0.30 -13.40
C GLU A 111 -23.88 -0.87 -14.40
N MET A 112 -23.56 -2.16 -14.30
CA MET A 112 -22.68 -2.84 -15.26
C MET A 112 -23.40 -3.25 -16.56
N ARG A 113 -24.73 -3.13 -16.64
CA ARG A 113 -25.55 -3.69 -17.72
C ARG A 113 -25.06 -3.29 -19.10
N ASP A 114 -24.84 -2.00 -19.31
CA ASP A 114 -24.37 -1.48 -20.60
C ASP A 114 -23.00 -2.05 -20.97
N THR A 115 -22.09 -2.20 -20.00
CA THR A 115 -20.77 -2.79 -20.25
C THR A 115 -20.85 -4.29 -20.57
N LEU A 116 -21.72 -5.02 -19.88
CA LEU A 116 -21.95 -6.46 -20.06
C LEU A 116 -22.67 -6.76 -21.38
N MET A 117 -23.50 -5.84 -21.89
CA MET A 117 -24.17 -5.99 -23.19
C MET A 117 -23.20 -6.05 -24.37
N PHE A 118 -21.98 -5.53 -24.21
CA PHE A 118 -20.93 -5.63 -25.22
C PHE A 118 -20.10 -6.92 -25.11
N GLU A 119 -20.46 -7.85 -24.24
CA GLU A 119 -19.78 -9.14 -24.11
C GLU A 119 -20.46 -10.24 -24.91
N ASP A 120 -19.66 -11.01 -25.66
CA ASP A 120 -20.09 -12.22 -26.34
C ASP A 120 -19.52 -13.45 -25.66
N MET A 121 -20.33 -14.49 -25.56
CA MET A 121 -19.87 -15.80 -25.11
C MET A 121 -19.23 -16.54 -26.30
N VAL A 122 -17.92 -16.73 -26.26
CA VAL A 122 -17.15 -17.30 -27.39
C VAL A 122 -16.62 -18.70 -27.04
N GLY A 123 -16.68 -19.60 -28.02
CA GLY A 123 -16.11 -20.95 -27.94
C GLY A 123 -16.95 -21.97 -27.15
N GLN A 124 -16.46 -23.20 -27.08
CA GLN A 124 -17.15 -24.32 -26.40
C GLN A 124 -17.30 -24.10 -24.89
N ALA A 125 -16.29 -23.47 -24.27
CA ALA A 125 -16.30 -23.13 -22.85
C ALA A 125 -17.10 -21.86 -22.51
N ARG A 126 -17.73 -21.20 -23.51
CA ARG A 126 -18.56 -20.00 -23.34
C ARG A 126 -17.88 -18.92 -22.50
N ARG A 127 -16.59 -18.66 -22.76
CA ARG A 127 -15.87 -17.62 -22.03
C ARG A 127 -16.35 -16.25 -22.52
N PRO A 128 -16.77 -15.33 -21.64
CA PRO A 128 -17.11 -13.97 -22.02
C PRO A 128 -15.90 -13.28 -22.66
N ARG A 129 -16.09 -12.66 -23.83
CA ARG A 129 -15.12 -11.80 -24.49
C ARG A 129 -15.80 -10.51 -24.87
N ARG A 130 -15.16 -9.38 -24.55
CA ARG A 130 -15.64 -8.06 -24.94
C ARG A 130 -15.53 -7.91 -26.46
N ARG A 131 -16.60 -7.46 -27.10
CA ARG A 131 -16.61 -7.09 -28.51
C ARG A 131 -15.61 -5.94 -28.72
N PRO A 132 -14.81 -5.96 -29.80
CA PRO A 132 -14.07 -4.78 -30.22
C PRO A 132 -15.07 -3.64 -30.44
N ARG A 133 -14.89 -2.51 -29.75
CA ARG A 133 -15.72 -1.32 -29.95
C ARG A 133 -15.47 -0.83 -31.38
N LEU A 134 -16.50 -0.82 -32.23
CA LEU A 134 -16.40 -0.20 -33.55
C LEU A 134 -16.12 1.30 -33.37
N PRO A 135 -15.26 1.93 -34.19
CA PRO A 135 -14.88 3.34 -34.04
C PRO A 135 -16.07 4.31 -33.96
N THR A 136 -17.20 3.94 -34.57
CA THR A 136 -18.39 4.79 -34.73
C THR A 136 -19.32 4.81 -33.51
N GLN A 137 -19.16 3.91 -32.53
CA GLN A 137 -19.97 3.90 -31.28
C GLN A 137 -19.18 4.38 -30.06
N SER A 138 -18.09 5.11 -30.27
CA SER A 138 -17.40 5.82 -29.20
C SER A 138 -18.13 7.14 -28.92
N LEU A 139 -19.33 7.05 -28.33
CA LEU A 139 -19.85 8.17 -27.56
C LEU A 139 -19.10 8.14 -26.21
N THR A 140 -18.20 9.12 -26.06
CA THR A 140 -17.56 9.63 -24.83
C THR A 140 -16.48 8.82 -24.11
N HIS A 141 -15.70 7.95 -24.78
CA HIS A 141 -14.35 7.61 -24.29
C HIS A 141 -13.54 6.93 -25.40
N THR A 142 -13.03 7.73 -26.33
CA THR A 142 -11.88 7.33 -27.15
C THR A 142 -10.65 7.46 -26.25
N LEU A 143 -10.22 6.34 -25.63
CA LEU A 143 -8.98 6.31 -24.83
C LEU A 143 -7.74 6.73 -25.63
N ASP A 144 -7.80 6.71 -26.96
CA ASP A 144 -6.70 7.11 -27.84
C ASP A 144 -6.82 8.56 -28.38
N GLN A 145 -7.92 9.29 -28.15
CA GLN A 145 -8.10 10.63 -28.75
C GLN A 145 -8.63 11.72 -27.81
N GLU A 146 -9.27 11.41 -26.68
CA GLU A 146 -9.84 12.45 -25.80
C GLU A 146 -8.85 12.96 -24.73
N GLU A 147 -7.82 12.20 -24.42
CA GLU A 147 -6.64 12.70 -23.70
C GLU A 147 -5.44 12.36 -24.56
N GLY A 148 -4.66 13.34 -25.01
CA GLY A 148 -3.41 13.15 -25.76
C GLY A 148 -2.32 12.48 -24.92
N TRP A 149 -2.64 11.35 -24.31
CA TRP A 149 -1.79 10.58 -23.42
C TRP A 149 -0.72 9.90 -24.27
N ASP A 150 0.45 10.53 -24.30
CA ASP A 150 1.63 9.87 -24.83
C ASP A 150 2.09 8.78 -23.84
N VAL A 151 1.79 7.52 -24.19
CA VAL A 151 2.13 6.32 -23.41
C VAL A 151 3.63 6.25 -23.13
N LEU A 152 4.47 6.83 -23.99
CA LEU A 152 5.92 6.81 -23.89
C LEU A 152 6.52 8.10 -23.32
N ALA A 153 5.71 9.10 -22.95
CA ALA A 153 6.22 10.38 -22.44
C ALA A 153 7.09 10.23 -21.19
N GLY A 154 6.80 9.25 -20.33
CA GLY A 154 7.58 8.94 -19.14
C GLY A 154 8.84 8.10 -19.39
N ALA A 155 9.05 7.61 -20.62
CA ALA A 155 10.18 6.74 -20.93
C ALA A 155 11.45 7.57 -21.15
N LYS A 156 12.51 7.23 -20.42
CA LYS A 156 13.83 7.87 -20.59
C LYS A 156 14.44 7.61 -21.97
N GLU A 157 14.21 6.41 -22.50
CA GLU A 157 14.74 5.97 -23.80
C GLU A 157 13.64 5.23 -24.57
N THR A 158 13.42 5.60 -25.83
CA THR A 158 12.44 4.96 -26.71
C THR A 158 13.09 4.50 -28.01
N ALA A 159 12.77 3.30 -28.46
CA ALA A 159 13.21 2.76 -29.75
C ALA A 159 12.07 2.85 -30.78
N GLY A 160 12.29 3.62 -31.84
CA GLY A 160 11.36 3.72 -32.98
C GLY A 160 9.96 4.21 -32.60
N GLY A 161 9.82 5.00 -31.53
CA GLY A 161 8.56 5.61 -31.09
C GLY A 161 7.48 4.62 -30.63
N ARG A 162 7.81 3.34 -30.42
CA ARG A 162 6.83 2.29 -30.07
C ARG A 162 7.22 1.43 -28.87
N TYR A 163 8.48 1.46 -28.46
CA TYR A 163 9.00 0.64 -27.39
C TYR A 163 9.82 1.49 -26.44
N PHE A 164 9.70 1.25 -25.13
CA PHE A 164 10.66 1.75 -24.15
C PHE A 164 11.88 0.82 -24.11
N VAL A 165 13.05 1.39 -23.94
CA VAL A 165 14.32 0.63 -23.91
C VAL A 165 14.69 0.34 -22.46
N VAL A 166 14.95 -0.94 -22.16
CA VAL A 166 15.49 -1.38 -20.87
C VAL A 166 16.82 -2.04 -21.12
N ARG A 167 17.83 -1.69 -20.32
CA ARG A 167 19.12 -2.38 -20.33
C ARG A 167 18.93 -3.78 -19.76
N SER A 168 18.98 -4.80 -20.61
CA SER A 168 19.11 -6.18 -20.15
C SER A 168 20.49 -6.35 -19.52
N GLY A 169 20.58 -6.92 -18.32
CA GLY A 169 21.84 -7.19 -17.60
C GLY A 169 22.71 -8.27 -18.25
N GLY A 170 22.96 -8.16 -19.55
CA GLY A 170 24.03 -8.87 -20.24
C GLY A 170 25.35 -8.35 -19.70
N THR A 171 26.18 -9.26 -19.23
CA THR A 171 27.53 -9.03 -18.74
C THR A 171 28.35 -8.19 -19.72
N ASP A 172 28.56 -6.91 -19.42
CA ASP A 172 29.76 -6.21 -19.88
C ASP A 172 30.93 -6.83 -19.10
N SER A 173 31.66 -7.73 -19.76
CA SER A 173 32.98 -8.21 -19.33
C SER A 173 34.02 -7.09 -19.44
#